data_AF-A0A538TR79-F1
#
_entry.id   AF-A0A538TR79-F1
#
_cell.length_a   1.000
_cell.length_b   1.000
_cell.length_c   1.000
_cell.angle_alpha   90.00
_cell.angle_beta   90.00
_cell.angle_gamma   90.00
#
_symmetry.space_group_name_H-M   'P 1'
#
loop_
_entity.id
_entity.type
_entity.pdbx_description
1 polymer ?
#
loop_
_entity_poly.entity_id
_entity_poly.type
_entity_poly.pdbx_seq_one_letter_code
_entity_poly.pdbx_strand_id
1 'polypeptide(L)'
;MSNYLLSHLSDHTLIRDLSMLVARERTVTAQLLAHIAEADARRLYLPGGFPSMYAYCVEELRLCEQAAYKRILVARTARKSRRSSRRWPRGGFT
;
A
#
# COMPACT_ATOMS: atom_id res chain seq x y z
N MET A 1 11.95 -24.95 -3.90
CA MET A 1 12.79 -23.74 -4.08
C MET A 1 13.35 -23.79 -5.48
N SER A 2 13.03 -22.78 -6.31
CA SER A 2 13.59 -22.42 -7.63
C SER A 2 12.47 -21.98 -8.57
N ASN A 3 12.17 -20.67 -8.61
CA ASN A 3 11.25 -20.11 -9.62
C ASN A 3 11.58 -18.65 -10.00
N TYR A 4 12.87 -18.33 -10.06
CA TYR A 4 13.36 -17.00 -10.49
C TYR A 4 14.13 -17.03 -11.82
N LEU A 5 14.22 -18.18 -12.48
CA LEU A 5 14.88 -18.29 -13.79
C LEU A 5 13.91 -17.85 -14.89
N LEU A 6 13.92 -16.54 -15.16
CA LEU A 6 13.15 -15.90 -16.23
C LEU A 6 13.86 -15.97 -17.59
N SER A 7 15.00 -16.64 -17.69
CA SER A 7 15.83 -16.74 -18.90
C SER A 7 15.15 -17.46 -20.08
N HIS A 8 14.05 -18.17 -19.81
CA HIS A 8 13.24 -18.84 -20.83
C HIS A 8 12.09 -17.96 -21.37
N LEU A 9 11.84 -16.79 -20.77
CA LEU A 9 10.81 -15.86 -21.22
C LEU A 9 11.34 -14.99 -22.36
N SER A 10 10.47 -14.69 -23.33
CA SER A 10 10.77 -13.68 -24.35
C SER A 10 10.71 -12.27 -23.77
N ASP A 11 11.48 -11.34 -24.34
CA ASP A 11 11.53 -9.93 -23.90
C ASP A 11 10.13 -9.29 -23.83
N HIS A 12 9.28 -9.55 -24.84
CA HIS A 12 7.91 -9.06 -24.86
C HIS A 12 7.06 -9.61 -23.71
N THR A 13 7.24 -10.89 -23.36
CA THR A 13 6.56 -11.52 -22.23
C THR A 13 7.03 -10.92 -20.92
N LEU A 14 8.35 -10.75 -20.76
CA LEU A 14 8.95 -10.18 -19.56
C LEU A 14 8.46 -8.74 -19.30
N ILE A 15 8.44 -7.89 -20.33
CA ILE A 15 7.97 -6.49 -20.20
C ILE A 15 6.46 -6.42 -19.89
N ARG A 16 5.66 -7.27 -20.53
CA ARG A 16 4.22 -7.37 -20.24
C ARG A 16 4.00 -7.80 -18.79
N ASP A 17 4.71 -8.82 -18.34
CA ASP A 17 4.56 -9.39 -17.00
C ASP A 17 5.03 -8.40 -15.92
N LEU A 18 6.10 -7.64 -16.17
CA LEU A 18 6.51 -6.51 -15.32
C LEU A 18 5.39 -5.47 -15.18
N SER A 19 4.75 -5.09 -16.29
CA SER A 19 3.65 -4.12 -16.28
C SER A 19 2.45 -4.62 -15.46
N MET A 20 2.12 -5.91 -15.58
CA MET A 20 1.07 -6.56 -14.79
C MET A 20 1.43 -6.61 -13.30
N LEU A 21 2.69 -6.91 -12.96
CA LEU A 21 3.17 -6.95 -11.59
C LEU A 21 3.10 -5.56 -10.93
N VAL A 22 3.49 -4.50 -11.64
CA VAL A 22 3.36 -3.12 -11.15
C VAL A 22 1.89 -2.75 -10.89
N ALA A 23 0.97 -3.13 -11.79
CA ALA A 23 -0.47 -2.90 -11.57
C ALA A 23 -1.00 -3.65 -10.34
N ARG A 24 -0.55 -4.88 -10.13
CA ARG A 24 -0.90 -5.68 -8.95
C ARG A 24 -0.31 -5.09 -7.67
N GLU A 25 0.95 -4.68 -7.69
CA GLU A 25 1.62 -4.03 -6.56
C GLU A 25 0.88 -2.74 -6.15
N ARG A 26 0.48 -1.91 -7.12
CA ARG A 26 -0.34 -0.72 -6.87
C ARG A 26 -1.66 -1.06 -6.19
N THR A 27 -2.32 -2.13 -6.64
CA THR A 27 -3.59 -2.60 -6.06
C THR A 27 -3.40 -3.06 -4.61
N VAL A 28 -2.38 -3.89 -4.35
CA VAL A 28 -2.05 -4.36 -3.00
C VAL A 28 -1.67 -3.20 -2.09
N THR A 29 -0.91 -2.23 -2.60
CA THR A 29 -0.52 -1.02 -1.86
C THR A 29 -1.75 -0.19 -1.50
N ALA A 30 -2.70 -0.01 -2.42
CA ALA A 30 -3.94 0.71 -2.14
C ALA A 30 -4.78 0.02 -1.06
N GLN A 31 -4.85 -1.32 -1.08
CA GLN A 31 -5.50 -2.10 -0.02
C GLN A 31 -4.79 -1.91 1.32
N LEU A 32 -3.46 -2.02 1.36
CA LEU A 32 -2.67 -1.79 2.57
C LEU A 32 -2.94 -0.40 3.16
N LEU A 33 -2.94 0.64 2.33
CA LEU A 33 -3.23 2.01 2.77
C LEU A 33 -4.64 2.16 3.34
N ALA A 34 -5.63 1.49 2.77
CA ALA A 34 -6.99 1.50 3.29
C ALA A 34 -7.08 0.82 4.68
N HIS A 35 -6.34 -0.27 4.89
CA HIS A 35 -6.29 -0.94 6.19
C HIS A 35 -5.55 -0.09 7.24
N ILE A 36 -4.42 0.52 6.87
CA ILE A 36 -3.71 1.47 7.73
C ILE A 36 -4.63 2.64 8.11
N ALA A 37 -5.41 3.18 7.17
CA ALA A 37 -6.33 4.26 7.45
C ALA A 37 -7.43 3.86 8.46
N GLU A 38 -7.97 2.64 8.35
CA GLU A 38 -8.99 2.14 9.26
C GLU A 38 -8.42 1.78 10.63
N ALA A 39 -7.22 1.21 10.69
CA ALA A 39 -6.50 0.93 11.94
C ALA A 39 -6.16 2.22 12.69
N ASP A 40 -5.67 3.25 11.99
CA ASP A 40 -5.39 4.59 12.54
C ASP A 40 -6.67 5.25 13.05
N ALA A 41 -7.76 5.13 12.27
CA ALA A 41 -9.08 5.65 12.62
C ALA A 41 -9.64 5.09 13.92
N ARG A 42 -9.55 3.77 14.08
CA ARG A 42 -10.03 3.03 15.24
C ARG A 42 -9.02 2.98 16.37
N ARG A 43 -7.82 3.52 16.16
CA ARG A 43 -6.68 3.47 17.08
C ARG A 43 -6.36 2.05 17.56
N LEU A 44 -6.41 1.08 16.63
CA LEU A 44 -6.18 -0.35 16.93
C LEU A 44 -4.75 -0.66 17.39
N TYR A 45 -3.84 0.29 17.26
CA TYR A 45 -2.48 0.20 17.77
C TYR A 45 -2.39 0.42 19.30
N LEU A 46 -3.41 1.02 19.93
CA LEU A 46 -3.40 1.29 21.38
C LEU A 46 -3.45 0.03 22.25
N PRO A 47 -4.32 -0.96 21.98
CA PRO A 47 -4.31 -2.21 22.75
C PRO A 47 -2.99 -2.99 22.65
N GLY A 48 -2.24 -2.78 21.57
CA GLY A 48 -0.90 -3.35 21.39
C GLY A 48 0.22 -2.58 22.12
N GLY A 49 -0.11 -1.50 22.84
CA GLY A 49 0.88 -0.70 23.59
C GLY A 49 1.65 0.33 22.75
N PHE A 50 1.29 0.52 21.49
CA PHE A 50 2.00 1.47 20.63
C PHE A 50 1.48 2.89 20.84
N PRO A 51 2.37 3.88 21.03
CA PRO A 51 1.97 5.27 21.29
C PRO A 51 1.37 5.97 20.06
N SER A 52 1.58 5.43 18.85
CA SER A 52 1.05 5.99 17.60
C SER A 52 1.00 4.95 16.49
N MET A 53 0.24 5.23 15.43
CA MET A 53 0.26 4.41 14.21
C MET A 53 1.65 4.38 13.56
N TYR A 54 2.48 5.41 13.76
CA TYR A 54 3.86 5.41 13.28
C TYR A 54 4.70 4.35 13.98
N ALA A 55 4.66 4.33 15.32
CA ALA A 55 5.34 3.32 16.13
C ALA A 55 4.88 1.91 15.73
N TYR A 56 3.57 1.70 15.58
CA TYR A 56 3.03 0.43 15.10
C TYR A 56 3.57 0.02 13.71
N CYS A 57 3.60 0.95 12.75
CA CYS A 57 4.12 0.67 11.41
C CYS A 57 5.62 0.31 11.40
N VAL A 58 6.43 0.95 12.24
CA VAL A 58 7.89 0.74 12.28
C VAL A 58 8.25 -0.48 13.12
N GLU A 59 7.65 -0.62 14.29
CA GLU A 59 7.99 -1.65 15.27
C GLU A 59 7.33 -2.99 14.94
N GLU A 60 6.01 -3.00 14.66
CA GLU A 60 5.24 -4.21 14.38
C GLU A 60 5.29 -4.58 12.89
N LEU A 61 4.95 -3.64 12.00
CA LEU A 61 4.91 -3.92 10.56
C LEU A 61 6.29 -3.85 9.88
N ARG A 62 7.35 -3.56 10.65
CA ARG A 62 8.75 -3.49 10.19
C ARG A 62 8.97 -2.62 8.96
N LEU A 63 8.15 -1.59 8.79
CA LEU A 63 8.34 -0.60 7.72
C LEU A 63 9.49 0.33 8.11
N CYS A 64 10.27 0.76 7.11
CA CYS A 64 11.23 1.83 7.37
C CYS A 64 10.49 3.14 7.70
N GLU A 65 11.14 4.02 8.44
CA GLU A 65 10.56 5.27 8.94
C GLU A 65 9.92 6.12 7.83
N GLN A 66 10.64 6.33 6.73
CA GLN A 66 10.10 7.07 5.58
C GLN A 66 8.91 6.38 4.93
N ALA A 67 8.93 5.04 4.86
CA ALA A 67 7.82 4.25 4.31
C ALA A 67 6.57 4.38 5.20
N ALA A 68 6.74 4.30 6.52
CA ALA A 68 5.67 4.46 7.48
C ALA A 68 5.05 5.86 7.39
N TYR A 69 5.88 6.90 7.42
CA TYR A 69 5.42 8.29 7.35
C TYR A 69 4.60 8.56 6.08
N LYS A 70 5.15 8.23 4.90
CA LYS A 70 4.47 8.45 3.61
C LYS A 70 3.16 7.67 3.54
N ARG A 71 3.15 6.41 3.97
CA ARG A 71 1.93 5.57 3.93
C ARG A 71 0.85 6.07 4.87
N ILE A 72 1.19 6.49 6.10
CA ILE A 72 0.23 7.07 7.04
C ILE A 72 -0.37 8.38 6.50
N LEU A 73 0.47 9.24 5.91
CA LEU A 73 -0.01 10.50 5.31
C LEU A 73 -1.01 10.25 4.18
N VAL A 74 -0.69 9.33 3.26
CA VAL A 74 -1.58 8.97 2.15
C VAL A 74 -2.86 8.32 2.67
N ALA A 75 -2.76 7.40 3.63
CA ALA A 75 -3.91 6.74 4.25
C ALA A 75 -4.89 7.73 4.89
N ARG A 76 -4.38 8.69 5.67
CA ARG A 76 -5.19 9.76 6.30
C ARG A 76 -5.83 10.68 5.25
N THR A 77 -5.07 11.04 4.21
CA THR A 77 -5.58 11.89 3.11
C THR A 77 -6.67 11.19 2.30
N ALA A 78 -6.49 9.91 1.96
CA ALA A 78 -7.47 9.12 1.25
C ALA A 78 -8.78 8.99 2.04
N ARG A 79 -8.71 8.78 3.36
CA ARG A 79 -9.89 8.75 4.23
C ARG A 79 -10.60 10.10 4.30
N LYS A 80 -9.86 11.22 4.35
CA LYS A 80 -10.43 12.57 4.33
C LYS A 80 -11.16 12.86 3.01
N SER A 81 -10.57 12.45 1.88
CA SER A 81 -11.17 12.59 0.54
C SER A 81 -12.43 11.74 0.34
N ARG A 82 -12.55 10.58 1.01
CA ARG A 82 -13.76 9.74 0.96
C ARG A 82 -15.02 10.40 1.53
N ARG A 83 -14.89 11.46 2.34
CA ARG A 83 -16.05 12.27 2.78
C ARG A 83 -16.55 13.23 1.70
N SER A 84 -15.67 13.70 0.82
CA SER A 84 -16.01 14.59 -0.31
C SER A 84 -16.21 13.83 -1.63
N SER A 85 -15.76 12.58 -1.70
CA SER A 85 -15.77 11.76 -2.91
C SER A 85 -16.77 10.61 -2.83
N ARG A 86 -18.03 10.91 -3.15
CA ARG A 86 -18.90 10.00 -3.94
C ARG A 86 -18.49 9.99 -5.43
N ARG A 87 -17.33 10.57 -5.77
CA ARG A 87 -16.90 10.88 -7.13
C ARG A 87 -15.37 10.74 -7.25
N TRP A 88 -14.84 9.54 -7.07
CA TRP A 88 -13.48 9.24 -7.51
C TRP A 88 -13.60 8.48 -8.83
N PRO A 89 -13.23 9.09 -9.97
CA PRO A 89 -13.31 8.40 -11.24
C PRO A 89 -12.30 7.25 -11.22
N ARG A 90 -12.80 6.04 -11.43
CA ARG A 90 -11.97 4.91 -11.85
C ARG A 90 -11.44 5.24 -13.23
N GLY A 91 -10.13 5.38 -13.36
CA GLY A 91 -9.43 5.30 -14.66
C GLY A 91 -8.79 6.60 -15.12
N GLY A 92 -7.57 6.46 -15.62
CA GLY A 92 -6.89 7.49 -16.42
C GLY A 92 -5.47 7.81 -15.98
N PHE A 93 -4.57 6.82 -15.95
CA PHE A 93 -3.15 7.08 -16.23
C PHE A 93 -2.80 6.28 -17.49
N THR A 94 -3.21 6.83 -18.64
CA THR A 94 -2.49 6.66 -19.89
C THR A 94 -1.27 7.56 -19.87
#